data_AF-W9V3U6-F1
#
_entry.id   AF-W9V3U6-F1
#
_cell.length_a   1.000
_cell.length_b   1.000
_cell.length_c   1.000
_cell.angle_alpha   90.00
_cell.angle_beta   90.00
_cell.angle_gamma   90.00
#
_symmetry.space_group_name_H-M   'P 1'
#
loop_
_entity.id
_entity.type
_entity.pdbx_description
1 polymer ?
#
loop_
_entity_poly.entity_id
_entity_poly.type
_entity_poly.pdbx_seq_one_letter_code
_entity_poly.pdbx_strand_id
1 'polypeptide(L)'
;MKQKDIAALLDEPACVHNAKGKTGCAKPKSCATAGGCTFDGAQIALLSIGDVAHIVHGSIACAGKSWDNRGARSSGPTLFKIGMTTDLTEQDVIMGRGEKRLFHSIKIT
;
A
#
# COMPACT_ATOMS: atom_id res chain seq x y z
N MET A 1 7.70 -7.78 17.83
CA MET A 1 6.47 -8.36 18.44
C MET A 1 6.85 -9.60 19.20
N LYS A 2 6.35 -9.76 20.42
CA LYS A 2 6.49 -11.01 21.19
C LYS A 2 5.45 -12.01 20.68
N GLN A 3 5.71 -13.32 20.82
CA GLN A 3 4.76 -14.37 20.40
C GLN A 3 3.37 -14.22 21.01
N LYS A 4 3.30 -13.70 22.24
CA LYS A 4 2.03 -13.41 22.93
C LYS A 4 1.19 -12.34 22.20
N ASP A 5 1.85 -11.33 21.63
CA ASP A 5 1.18 -10.27 20.89
C ASP A 5 0.60 -10.81 19.57
N ILE A 6 1.30 -11.76 18.94
CA ILE A 6 0.85 -12.41 17.70
C ILE A 6 -0.36 -13.31 17.98
N ALA A 7 -0.37 -14.03 19.11
CA ALA A 7 -1.49 -14.89 19.49
C ALA A 7 -2.77 -14.08 19.72
N ALA A 8 -2.67 -12.90 20.34
CA ALA A 8 -3.81 -12.02 20.56
C ALA A 8 -4.41 -11.46 19.24
N LEU A 9 -3.58 -11.22 18.23
CA LEU A 9 -4.03 -10.76 16.91
C LEU A 9 -4.72 -11.87 16.08
N LEU A 10 -4.52 -13.14 16.44
CA LEU A 10 -5.15 -14.28 15.77
C LEU A 10 -6.51 -14.65 16.39
N ASP A 11 -6.85 -14.09 17.54
CA ASP A 11 -8.11 -14.34 18.25
C ASP A 11 -9.19 -13.36 17.78
N GLU A 12 -10.14 -13.87 16.99
CA GLU A 12 -11.31 -13.11 16.51
C GLU A 12 -12.60 -13.62 17.15
N PRO A 13 -12.98 -13.16 18.35
CA PRO A 13 -14.10 -13.71 19.11
C PRO A 13 -15.48 -13.57 18.41
N ALA A 14 -15.59 -12.63 17.46
CA ALA A 14 -16.80 -12.44 16.65
C ALA A 14 -16.89 -13.39 15.44
N CYS A 15 -15.83 -14.14 15.11
CA CYS A 15 -15.79 -15.03 13.96
C CYS A 15 -16.18 -16.46 14.36
N VAL A 16 -17.27 -16.98 13.80
CA VAL A 16 -17.73 -18.37 14.05
C VAL A 16 -16.73 -19.45 13.64
N HIS A 17 -15.69 -19.08 12.86
CA HIS A 17 -14.63 -19.96 12.40
C HIS A 17 -13.31 -19.83 13.21
N ASN A 18 -13.32 -19.07 14.31
CA ASN A 18 -12.14 -18.77 15.13
C ASN A 18 -11.55 -19.99 15.89
N ALA A 19 -12.16 -21.17 15.78
CA ALA A 19 -11.71 -22.39 16.46
C ALA A 19 -10.57 -23.13 15.75
N LYS A 20 -10.25 -22.79 14.48
CA LYS A 20 -9.17 -23.41 13.72
C LYS A 20 -8.06 -22.40 13.51
N GLY A 21 -6.81 -22.80 13.77
CA GLY A 21 -5.65 -21.96 13.52
C GLY A 21 -5.65 -21.46 12.09
N LYS A 22 -5.70 -20.14 11.90
CA LYS A 22 -5.61 -19.53 10.57
C LYS A 22 -4.21 -19.84 10.02
N THR A 23 -4.13 -20.75 9.06
CA THR A 23 -2.90 -20.95 8.29
C THR A 23 -2.70 -19.70 7.44
N GLY A 24 -1.81 -18.81 7.86
CA GLY A 24 -1.41 -17.67 7.04
C GLY A 24 -0.87 -18.12 5.68
N CYS A 25 -0.85 -17.22 4.71
CA CYS A 25 -0.21 -17.49 3.42
C CYS A 25 1.24 -17.93 3.65
N ALA A 26 1.64 -19.01 2.98
CA ALA A 26 3.02 -19.49 3.06
C ALA A 26 3.96 -18.35 2.62
N LYS A 27 5.07 -18.15 3.35
CA LYS A 27 6.11 -17.23 2.90
C LYS A 27 6.57 -17.67 1.51
N PRO A 28 6.56 -16.75 0.51
CA PRO A 28 6.96 -17.12 -0.83
C PRO A 28 8.42 -17.57 -0.86
N LYS A 29 8.71 -18.56 -1.70
CA LYS A 29 10.09 -18.99 -2.01
C LYS A 29 10.73 -17.95 -2.92
N SER A 30 12.01 -17.63 -2.68
CA SER A 30 12.79 -16.74 -3.56
C SER A 30 12.73 -17.22 -5.02
N CYS A 31 12.58 -16.29 -5.97
CA CYS A 31 12.42 -16.54 -7.41
C CYS A 31 11.13 -17.26 -7.86
N ALA A 32 10.20 -17.59 -6.97
CA ALA A 32 8.89 -18.18 -7.33
C ALA A 32 7.70 -17.27 -6.99
N THR A 33 7.96 -15.97 -6.82
CA THR A 33 6.98 -15.00 -6.36
C THR A 33 6.23 -14.37 -7.53
N ALA A 34 4.99 -14.80 -7.75
CA ALA A 34 4.05 -14.15 -8.68
C ALA A 34 3.07 -13.18 -7.99
N GLY A 35 3.25 -12.94 -6.69
CA GLY A 35 2.42 -12.04 -5.90
C GLY A 35 3.01 -10.63 -5.82
N GLY A 36 2.15 -9.61 -5.94
CA GLY A 36 2.49 -8.21 -5.66
C GLY A 36 2.85 -7.98 -4.19
N CYS A 37 3.20 -6.74 -3.85
CA CYS A 37 3.51 -6.35 -2.47
C CYS A 37 2.26 -5.92 -1.69
N THR A 38 2.40 -5.72 -0.38
CA THR A 38 1.30 -5.22 0.46
C THR A 38 0.80 -3.84 0.00
N PHE A 39 1.68 -3.00 -0.52
CA PHE A 39 1.33 -1.71 -1.13
C PHE A 39 0.43 -1.90 -2.36
N ASP A 40 0.79 -2.82 -3.26
CA ASP A 40 -0.02 -3.15 -4.43
C ASP A 40 -1.43 -3.60 -4.01
N GLY A 41 -1.52 -4.46 -2.98
CA GLY A 41 -2.81 -4.85 -2.39
C GLY A 41 -3.62 -3.68 -1.83
N ALA A 42 -2.98 -2.74 -1.12
CA ALA A 42 -3.64 -1.55 -0.58
C ALA A 42 -4.13 -0.63 -1.69
N GLN A 43 -3.32 -0.40 -2.71
CA GLN A 43 -3.68 0.44 -3.85
C GLN A 43 -4.79 -0.20 -4.68
N ILE A 44 -4.72 -1.51 -4.93
CA ILE A 44 -5.79 -2.27 -5.58
C ILE A 44 -7.13 -2.05 -4.87
N ALA A 45 -7.15 -2.02 -3.53
CA ALA A 45 -8.36 -1.80 -2.74
C ALA A 45 -8.82 -0.33 -2.70
N LEU A 46 -7.89 0.62 -2.58
CA LEU A 46 -8.21 2.03 -2.28
C LEU A 46 -8.23 2.94 -3.50
N LEU A 47 -7.57 2.56 -4.60
CA LEU A 47 -7.41 3.40 -5.79
C LEU A 47 -8.75 3.79 -6.42
N SER A 48 -9.81 2.99 -6.27
CA SER A 48 -11.13 3.30 -6.84
C SER A 48 -11.93 4.35 -6.06
N ILE A 49 -11.37 4.98 -5.03
CA ILE A 49 -11.98 6.14 -4.38
C ILE A 49 -11.71 7.36 -5.27
N GLY A 50 -12.74 7.83 -5.97
CA GLY A 50 -12.57 8.67 -7.15
C GLY A 50 -12.19 10.14 -6.91
N ASP A 51 -12.48 10.64 -5.71
CA ASP A 51 -12.42 12.05 -5.30
C ASP A 51 -11.27 12.35 -4.31
N VAL A 52 -10.38 11.39 -4.06
CA VAL A 52 -9.24 11.57 -3.17
C VAL A 52 -7.91 11.58 -3.93
N ALA A 53 -6.92 12.23 -3.34
CA ALA A 53 -5.56 12.23 -3.84
C ALA A 53 -4.75 11.06 -3.28
N HIS A 54 -4.40 10.10 -4.13
CA HIS A 54 -3.54 8.96 -3.78
C HIS A 54 -2.06 9.32 -3.97
N ILE A 55 -1.42 9.79 -2.90
CA ILE A 55 0.02 10.11 -2.90
C ILE A 55 0.82 8.86 -2.51
N VAL A 56 1.63 8.34 -3.43
CA VAL A 56 2.58 7.26 -3.17
C VAL A 56 3.87 7.84 -2.59
N HIS A 57 4.15 7.56 -1.32
CA HIS A 57 5.40 7.95 -0.69
C HIS A 57 6.51 6.91 -0.93
N GLY A 58 7.39 7.18 -1.88
CA GLY A 58 8.46 6.26 -2.28
C GLY A 58 9.18 6.75 -3.51
N SER A 59 10.01 5.90 -4.11
CA SER A 59 10.62 6.17 -5.41
C SER A 59 9.59 6.02 -6.55
N ILE A 60 9.88 6.58 -7.72
CA ILE A 60 9.04 6.43 -8.92
C ILE A 60 8.73 4.97 -9.29
N ALA A 61 9.57 4.01 -8.89
CA ALA A 61 9.37 2.60 -9.21
C ALA A 61 8.06 2.04 -8.64
N CYS A 62 7.63 2.48 -7.46
CA CYS A 62 6.37 2.03 -6.85
C CYS A 62 5.16 2.60 -7.60
N ALA A 63 5.11 3.92 -7.77
CA ALA A 63 4.00 4.60 -8.43
C ALA A 63 3.91 4.24 -9.92
N GLY A 64 5.03 4.25 -10.63
CA GLY A 64 5.08 4.00 -12.08
C GLY A 64 4.68 2.59 -12.49
N LYS A 65 4.81 1.58 -11.61
CA LYS A 65 4.38 0.21 -11.89
C LYS A 65 2.94 -0.08 -11.51
N SER A 66 2.37 0.70 -10.62
CA SER A 66 1.06 0.43 -10.03
C SER A 66 -0.03 1.39 -10.48
N TRP A 67 0.37 2.52 -11.09
CA TRP A 67 -0.54 3.54 -11.56
C TRP A 67 -1.53 2.99 -12.59
N ASP A 68 -2.82 3.17 -12.30
CA ASP A 68 -3.98 2.72 -13.08
C ASP A 68 -3.96 1.22 -13.45
N ASN A 69 -3.24 0.39 -12.70
CA ASN A 69 -3.07 -1.04 -13.01
C ASN A 69 -4.38 -1.86 -12.89
N ARG A 70 -5.43 -1.29 -12.27
CA ARG A 70 -6.73 -1.96 -12.06
C ARG A 70 -7.81 -1.57 -13.08
N GLY A 71 -7.63 -0.49 -13.84
CA GLY A 71 -8.59 -0.03 -14.86
C GLY A 71 -9.98 0.33 -14.29
N ALA A 72 -10.04 0.86 -13.07
CA ALA A 72 -11.29 1.23 -12.43
C ALA A 72 -12.01 2.36 -13.21
N ARG A 73 -13.32 2.22 -13.40
CA ARG A 73 -14.15 3.22 -14.10
C ARG A 73 -14.80 4.14 -13.07
N SER A 74 -14.92 5.42 -13.43
CA SER A 74 -15.65 6.41 -12.64
C SER A 74 -16.65 7.10 -13.56
N SER A 75 -17.86 7.35 -13.05
CA SER A 75 -18.89 8.18 -13.67
C SER A 75 -18.89 9.62 -13.14
N GLY A 76 -17.93 9.96 -12.27
CA GLY A 76 -17.81 11.25 -11.60
C GLY A 76 -16.34 11.67 -11.48
N PRO A 77 -15.88 12.12 -10.30
CA PRO A 77 -14.49 12.53 -10.10
C PRO A 77 -13.48 11.47 -10.55
N THR A 78 -12.40 11.93 -11.18
CA THR A 78 -11.33 11.09 -11.71
C THR A 78 -9.97 11.45 -11.10
N LEU A 79 -9.95 12.05 -9.92
CA LEU A 79 -8.71 12.50 -9.26
C LEU A 79 -7.77 11.31 -9.01
N PHE A 80 -8.33 10.15 -8.68
CA PHE A 80 -7.58 8.89 -8.48
C PHE A 80 -6.78 8.41 -9.70
N LYS A 81 -7.13 8.87 -10.90
CA LYS A 81 -6.40 8.53 -12.14
C LYS A 81 -5.12 9.33 -12.29
N ILE A 82 -4.88 10.35 -11.45
CA ILE A 82 -3.63 11.11 -11.47
C ILE A 82 -2.60 10.38 -10.61
N GLY A 83 -1.50 9.97 -11.22
CA GLY A 83 -0.38 9.35 -10.51
C GLY A 83 0.38 10.39 -9.69
N MET A 84 0.19 10.40 -8.37
CA MET A 84 0.90 11.29 -7.45
C MET A 84 1.95 10.50 -6.65
N THR A 85 3.16 11.02 -6.61
CA THR A 85 4.28 10.40 -5.88
C THR A 85 5.20 11.46 -5.30
N THR A 86 5.88 11.14 -4.21
CA THR A 86 6.95 12.00 -3.66
C THR A 86 8.27 11.86 -4.42
N ASP A 87 8.40 10.82 -5.26
CA ASP A 87 9.61 10.43 -6.02
C ASP A 87 10.91 10.64 -5.24
N LEU A 88 11.09 9.81 -4.21
CA LEU A 88 12.27 9.89 -3.35
C LEU A 88 13.54 9.60 -4.12
N THR A 89 14.46 10.56 -4.11
CA THR A 89 15.82 10.40 -4.63
C THR A 89 16.71 9.72 -3.60
N GLU A 90 17.87 9.21 -4.05
CA GLU A 90 18.89 8.67 -3.16
C GLU A 90 19.29 9.67 -2.05
N GLN A 91 19.42 10.96 -2.40
CA GLN A 91 19.72 12.00 -1.43
C GLN A 91 18.60 12.18 -0.40
N ASP A 92 17.33 12.04 -0.79
CA ASP A 92 16.21 12.15 0.13
C ASP A 92 16.21 11.00 1.15
N VAL A 93 16.66 9.80 0.74
CA VAL A 93 16.83 8.63 1.60
C VAL A 93 18.03 8.80 2.54
N ILE A 94 19.21 9.11 2.00
CA ILE A 94 20.45 9.24 2.78
C ILE A 94 20.32 10.36 3.83
N MET A 95 19.77 11.50 3.43
CA MET A 95 19.68 12.68 4.29
C MET A 95 18.39 12.71 5.14
N GLY A 96 17.54 11.69 5.07
CA GLY A 96 16.29 11.62 5.81
C GLY A 96 15.29 12.75 5.47
N ARG A 97 15.27 13.22 4.22
CA ARG A 97 14.37 14.30 3.76
C ARG A 97 12.98 13.80 3.34
N GLY A 98 12.74 12.49 3.40
CA GLY A 98 11.48 11.86 3.00
C GLY A 98 10.25 12.46 3.69
N GLU A 99 10.30 12.68 5.01
CA GLU A 99 9.16 13.23 5.75
C GLU A 99 8.84 14.68 5.34
N LYS A 100 9.87 15.51 5.13
CA LYS A 100 9.70 16.90 4.66
C LYS A 100 9.16 16.95 3.24
N ARG A 101 9.63 16.05 2.38
CA ARG A 101 9.10 15.84 1.02
C ARG A 101 7.62 15.49 1.08
N LEU A 102 7.24 14.51 1.91
CA LEU A 102 5.85 14.09 2.08
C LEU A 102 4.96 15.24 2.54
N PHE A 103 5.38 15.98 3.56
CA PHE A 103 4.63 17.14 4.05
C PHE A 103 4.44 18.20 2.97
N HIS A 104 5.48 18.49 2.19
CA HIS A 104 5.38 19.43 1.07
C HIS A 104 4.42 18.93 -0.02
N SER A 105 4.50 17.63 -0.39
CA SER A 105 3.62 17.00 -1.37
C SER A 105 2.15 17.10 -0.99
N ILE A 106 1.82 16.87 0.29
CA ILE A 106 0.44 17.02 0.78
C ILE A 106 -0.04 18.48 0.68
N LYS A 107 0.84 19.45 0.92
CA LYS A 107 0.48 20.88 0.90
C LYS A 107 0.24 21.43 -0.51
N ILE A 108 0.90 20.87 -1.53
CA ILE A 108 0.77 21.31 -2.93
C ILE A 108 -0.34 20.57 -3.69
N THR A 109 -0.89 19.52 -3.09
CA THR A 109 -2.02 18.75 -3.62
C THR A 109 -3.32 19.46 -3.27
#